data_AF-X1VJ90-F1
#
_entry.id   AF-X1VJ90-F1
#
_cell.length_a   1.000
_cell.length_b   1.000
_cell.length_c   1.000
_cell.angle_alpha   90.00
_cell.angle_beta   90.00
_cell.angle_gamma   90.00
#
_symmetry.space_group_name_H-M   'P 1'
#
loop_
_entity.id
_entity.type
_entity.pdbx_description
1 polymer ?
#
loop_
_entity_poly.entity_id
_entity_poly.type
_entity_poly.pdbx_seq_one_letter_code
_entity_poly.pdbx_strand_id
1 'polypeptide(L)'
;PYEEFAQNADELATIIGQNGVGYGDCEDSAVLLAVMYKGAGYRSAIMVSSGHTAALVYLPDYNKATAIFELEGKSGWVWAEATGKNNSLGWVPKEFINVKLAAYEISAEAITPVKPSTAPPTAIAQTGGGASVQPFSFISIIGLLWFMSLFRRRKRARKPK
;
A
#
# COMPACT_ATOMS: atom_id res chain seq x y z
N PRO A 1 -4.36 13.42 -0.28
CA PRO A 1 -4.48 12.15 -1.03
C PRO A 1 -3.49 12.17 -2.19
N TYR A 2 -2.46 11.34 -2.12
CA TYR A 2 -1.65 11.07 -3.31
C TYR A 2 -2.53 10.29 -4.28
N GLU A 3 -2.48 10.64 -5.56
CA GLU A 3 -3.14 9.87 -6.61
C GLU A 3 -2.33 8.57 -6.73
N GLU A 4 -2.85 7.46 -6.22
CA GLU A 4 -2.17 6.17 -6.34
C GLU A 4 -2.00 5.84 -7.82
N PHE A 5 -0.75 5.64 -8.22
CA PHE A 5 -0.41 5.04 -9.49
C PHE A 5 -0.28 3.55 -9.23
N ALA A 6 -1.31 2.78 -9.60
CA ALA A 6 -1.26 1.33 -9.54
C ALA A 6 -1.60 0.80 -10.94
N GLN A 7 -0.68 1.01 -11.89
CA GLN A 7 -0.80 0.41 -13.21
C GLN A 7 -0.40 -1.06 -13.11
N ASN A 8 -1.20 -1.95 -13.69
CA ASN A 8 -0.78 -3.34 -13.81
C ASN A 8 0.49 -3.41 -14.69
N ALA A 9 1.32 -4.44 -14.50
CA ALA A 9 2.62 -4.52 -15.19
C ALA A 9 2.50 -4.49 -16.73
N ASP A 10 1.41 -5.04 -17.28
CA ASP A 10 1.08 -5.02 -18.70
C ASP A 10 0.64 -3.63 -19.19
N GLU A 11 -0.09 -2.87 -18.37
CA GLU A 11 -0.46 -1.48 -18.63
C GLU A 11 0.79 -0.58 -18.64
N LEU A 12 1.65 -0.71 -17.64
CA LEU A 12 2.91 0.02 -17.56
C LEU A 12 3.81 -0.28 -18.77
N ALA A 13 3.95 -1.56 -19.15
CA ALA A 13 4.71 -1.97 -20.33
C ALA A 13 4.12 -1.38 -21.62
N THR A 14 2.80 -1.37 -21.74
CA THR A 14 2.09 -0.80 -22.90
C THR A 14 2.32 0.71 -22.99
N ILE A 15 2.22 1.43 -21.87
CA ILE A 15 2.41 2.88 -21.81
C ILE A 15 3.85 3.28 -22.11
N ILE A 16 4.84 2.54 -21.59
CA ILE A 16 6.24 2.72 -21.95
C ILE A 16 6.44 2.50 -23.45
N GLY A 17 5.83 1.46 -24.03
CA GLY A 17 5.91 1.18 -25.47
C GLY A 17 5.29 2.26 -26.35
N GLN A 18 4.18 2.88 -25.90
CA GLN A 18 3.46 3.91 -26.66
C GLN A 18 4.07 5.31 -26.51
N ASN A 19 4.39 5.70 -25.28
CA ASN A 19 4.74 7.08 -24.93
C ASN A 19 6.24 7.26 -24.64
N GLY A 20 7.00 6.16 -24.52
CA GLY A 20 8.41 6.18 -24.12
C GLY A 20 8.63 6.57 -22.65
N VAL A 21 7.55 6.77 -21.88
CA VAL A 21 7.58 7.19 -20.48
C VAL A 21 6.50 6.43 -19.71
N GLY A 22 6.85 5.94 -18.53
CA GLY A 22 5.94 5.38 -17.53
C GLY A 22 6.01 6.21 -16.25
N TYR A 23 4.92 6.25 -15.50
CA TYR A 23 4.84 6.92 -14.21
C TYR A 23 4.49 5.89 -13.14
N GLY A 24 5.09 6.04 -11.98
CA GLY A 24 4.87 5.19 -10.82
C GLY A 24 5.42 5.85 -9.57
N ASP A 25 5.04 5.33 -8.42
CA ASP A 25 5.55 5.77 -7.12
C ASP A 25 6.74 4.91 -6.64
N CYS A 26 7.06 4.98 -5.35
CA CYS A 26 8.22 4.24 -4.81
C CYS A 26 7.98 2.74 -4.82
N GLU A 27 6.73 2.28 -4.70
CA GLU A 27 6.34 0.88 -4.77
C GLU A 27 6.60 0.31 -6.17
N ASP A 28 6.10 0.98 -7.20
CA ASP A 28 6.27 0.55 -8.60
C ASP A 28 7.75 0.47 -8.99
N SER A 29 8.49 1.53 -8.67
CA SER A 29 9.91 1.65 -9.02
C SER A 29 10.77 0.64 -8.24
N ALA A 30 10.47 0.39 -6.97
CA ALA A 30 11.16 -0.62 -6.17
C ALA A 30 10.95 -2.03 -6.72
N VAL A 31 9.70 -2.40 -7.05
CA VAL A 31 9.38 -3.70 -7.65
C VAL A 31 10.10 -3.87 -8.99
N LEU A 32 9.95 -2.89 -9.89
CA LEU A 32 10.57 -2.91 -11.22
C LEU A 32 12.09 -3.06 -11.11
N LEU A 33 12.73 -2.24 -10.27
CA LEU A 33 14.18 -2.23 -10.12
C LEU A 33 14.70 -3.52 -9.48
N ALA A 34 14.02 -4.05 -8.46
CA ALA A 34 14.39 -5.31 -7.84
C ALA A 34 14.30 -6.48 -8.84
N VAL A 35 13.26 -6.52 -9.67
CA VAL A 35 13.12 -7.53 -10.74
C VAL A 35 14.19 -7.36 -11.81
N MET A 36 14.53 -6.13 -12.21
CA MET A 36 15.60 -5.86 -13.17
C MET A 36 16.96 -6.35 -12.67
N TYR A 37 17.33 -6.08 -11.40
CA TYR A 37 18.55 -6.61 -10.82
C TYR A 37 18.57 -8.14 -10.80
N LYS A 38 17.42 -8.75 -10.45
CA LYS A 38 17.28 -10.21 -10.48
C LYS A 38 17.51 -10.77 -11.88
N GLY A 39 16.88 -10.17 -12.89
CA GLY A 39 17.05 -10.52 -14.30
C GLY A 39 18.49 -10.34 -14.79
N ALA A 40 19.21 -9.35 -14.26
CA ALA A 40 20.63 -9.12 -14.54
C ALA A 40 21.58 -10.08 -13.79
N GLY A 41 21.05 -11.05 -13.02
CA GLY A 41 21.85 -12.05 -12.29
C GLY A 41 22.31 -11.61 -10.91
N TYR A 42 21.86 -10.46 -10.42
CA TYR A 42 22.14 -10.02 -9.05
C TYR A 42 21.07 -10.56 -8.09
N ARG A 43 21.44 -10.70 -6.82
CA ARG A 43 20.45 -10.85 -5.75
C ARG A 43 19.88 -9.47 -5.44
N SER A 44 18.57 -9.40 -5.29
CA SER A 44 17.85 -8.15 -5.02
C SER A 44 16.72 -8.43 -4.03
N ALA A 45 16.28 -7.38 -3.34
CA ALA A 45 15.19 -7.46 -2.38
C ALA A 45 14.33 -6.21 -2.46
N ILE A 46 13.07 -6.32 -2.06
CA ILE A 46 12.20 -5.17 -1.80
C ILE A 46 12.22 -4.92 -0.30
N MET A 47 12.46 -3.69 0.11
CA MET A 47 12.39 -3.22 1.49
C MET A 47 11.15 -2.35 1.65
N VAL A 48 10.40 -2.59 2.73
CA VAL A 48 9.16 -1.88 3.05
C VAL A 48 9.29 -1.20 4.40
N SER A 49 8.91 0.07 4.42
CA SER A 49 8.81 0.89 5.61
C SER A 49 7.50 1.68 5.60
N SER A 50 7.14 2.30 6.73
CA SER A 50 5.95 3.15 6.79
C SER A 50 6.10 4.36 5.85
N GLY A 51 5.36 4.35 4.74
CA GLY A 51 5.33 5.46 3.78
C GLY A 51 6.47 5.48 2.78
N HIS A 52 7.24 4.38 2.65
CA HIS A 52 8.27 4.26 1.64
C HIS A 52 8.66 2.81 1.34
N THR A 53 8.85 2.51 0.07
CA THR A 53 9.28 1.21 -0.45
C THR A 53 10.53 1.42 -1.31
N ALA A 54 11.55 0.58 -1.12
CA ALA A 54 12.83 0.73 -1.82
C ALA A 54 13.38 -0.61 -2.30
N ALA A 55 14.20 -0.59 -3.35
CA ALA A 55 14.94 -1.77 -3.79
C ALA A 55 16.30 -1.86 -3.07
N LEU A 56 16.69 -3.08 -2.69
CA LEU A 56 18.04 -3.43 -2.26
C LEU A 56 18.70 -4.33 -3.30
N VAL A 57 20.01 -4.20 -3.47
CA VAL A 57 20.84 -5.07 -4.31
C VAL A 57 22.02 -5.61 -3.50
N TYR A 58 22.34 -6.89 -3.65
CA TYR A 58 23.45 -7.52 -2.94
C TYR A 58 24.78 -7.22 -3.66
N LEU A 59 25.59 -6.35 -3.08
CA LEU A 59 26.89 -5.93 -3.58
C LEU A 59 27.91 -5.92 -2.43
N PRO A 60 28.43 -7.09 -2.02
CA PRO A 60 29.24 -7.23 -0.81
C PRO A 60 30.55 -6.42 -0.84
N ASP A 61 31.07 -6.14 -2.04
CA ASP A 61 32.32 -5.39 -2.23
C ASP A 61 32.09 -3.88 -2.46
N TYR A 62 30.84 -3.40 -2.41
CA TYR A 62 30.53 -2.00 -2.67
C TYR A 62 30.75 -1.13 -1.42
N ASN A 63 31.76 -0.26 -1.48
CA ASN A 63 32.24 0.53 -0.35
C ASN A 63 31.82 2.01 -0.35
N LYS A 64 30.95 2.43 -1.27
CA LYS A 64 30.50 3.82 -1.41
C LYS A 64 29.12 4.08 -0.79
N ALA A 65 28.49 3.05 -0.22
CA ALA A 65 27.18 3.20 0.41
C ALA A 65 27.29 3.96 1.74
N THR A 66 26.27 4.77 2.06
CA THR A 66 26.20 5.46 3.35
C THR A 66 25.80 4.54 4.49
N ALA A 67 25.11 3.43 4.18
CA ALA A 67 24.84 2.33 5.09
C ALA A 67 24.77 1.01 4.31
N ILE A 68 25.18 -0.08 4.97
CA ILE A 68 25.07 -1.44 4.44
C ILE A 68 24.04 -2.19 5.26
N PHE A 69 23.10 -2.83 4.59
CA PHE A 69 22.06 -3.63 5.22
C PHE A 69 22.50 -5.08 5.37
N GLU A 70 21.97 -5.72 6.40
CA GLU A 70 22.01 -7.16 6.61
C GLU A 70 20.61 -7.73 6.44
N LEU A 71 20.47 -8.73 5.58
CA LEU A 71 19.22 -9.47 5.37
C LEU A 71 19.53 -10.96 5.56
N GLU A 72 18.74 -11.62 6.42
CA GLU A 72 18.89 -13.05 6.74
C GLU A 72 20.33 -13.45 7.12
N GLY A 73 21.00 -12.64 7.94
CA GLY A 73 22.37 -12.90 8.38
C GLY A 73 23.47 -12.63 7.33
N LYS A 74 23.11 -12.11 6.15
CA LYS A 74 24.05 -11.75 5.10
C LYS A 74 24.16 -10.24 4.97
N SER A 75 25.32 -9.69 5.32
CA SER A 75 25.67 -8.29 5.08
C SER A 75 26.15 -8.07 3.65
N GLY A 76 26.02 -6.84 3.14
CA GLY A 76 26.39 -6.45 1.79
C GLY A 76 25.22 -5.99 0.93
N TRP A 77 24.05 -5.73 1.52
CA TRP A 77 22.89 -5.21 0.81
C TRP A 77 22.96 -3.70 0.72
N VAL A 78 22.84 -3.18 -0.50
CA VAL A 78 23.00 -1.78 -0.84
C VAL A 78 21.66 -1.22 -1.31
N TRP A 79 21.33 -0.03 -0.82
CA TRP A 79 20.17 0.73 -1.28
C TRP A 79 20.30 1.10 -2.75
N ALA A 80 19.35 0.65 -3.57
CA ALA A 80 19.43 0.77 -5.02
C ALA A 80 18.55 1.86 -5.62
N GLU A 81 17.56 2.35 -4.86
CA GLU A 81 16.62 3.35 -5.34
C GLU A 81 17.26 4.74 -5.38
N ALA A 82 17.29 5.35 -6.58
CA ALA A 82 17.81 6.69 -6.81
C ALA A 82 16.67 7.71 -6.86
N THR A 83 16.17 8.14 -5.71
CA THR A 83 15.03 9.08 -5.58
C THR A 83 15.35 10.54 -5.90
N GLY A 84 16.57 10.85 -6.38
CA GLY A 84 16.95 12.22 -6.70
C GLY A 84 18.31 12.35 -7.37
N LYS A 85 18.56 13.52 -7.98
CA LYS A 85 19.78 13.83 -8.74
C LYS A 85 21.08 13.64 -7.94
N ASN A 86 21.00 13.74 -6.60
CA ASN A 86 22.14 13.65 -5.70
C ASN A 86 22.17 12.34 -4.89
N ASN A 87 21.23 11.43 -5.12
CA ASN A 87 21.12 10.17 -4.39
C ASN A 87 21.84 9.09 -5.19
N SER A 88 23.16 8.98 -4.99
CA SER A 88 23.95 7.91 -5.61
C SER A 88 23.52 6.53 -5.11
N LEU A 89 23.84 5.49 -5.88
CA LEU A 89 23.73 4.11 -5.42
C LEU A 89 24.32 3.94 -4.02
N GLY A 90 23.54 3.35 -3.11
CA GLY A 90 23.89 3.14 -1.70
C GLY A 90 23.64 4.32 -0.78
N TRP A 91 23.06 5.42 -1.26
CA TRP A 91 22.56 6.49 -0.40
C TRP A 91 21.29 6.03 0.33
N VAL A 92 21.21 6.27 1.64
CA VAL A 92 20.10 5.85 2.51
C VAL A 92 19.56 7.06 3.28
N PRO A 93 18.22 7.30 3.28
CA PRO A 93 17.60 8.30 4.14
C PRO A 93 17.91 8.04 5.62
N LYS A 94 18.16 9.09 6.40
CA LYS A 94 18.65 8.98 7.79
C LYS A 94 17.66 8.24 8.70
N GLU A 95 16.36 8.39 8.43
CA GLU A 95 15.26 7.73 9.11
C GLU A 95 15.25 6.20 8.95
N PHE A 96 15.95 5.67 7.95
CA PHE A 96 16.06 4.24 7.67
C PHE A 96 17.39 3.62 8.12
N ILE A 97 18.26 4.41 8.77
CA ILE A 97 19.53 3.94 9.32
C ILE A 97 19.31 3.47 10.77
N ASN A 98 19.89 2.32 11.12
CA ASN A 98 19.80 1.70 12.47
C ASN A 98 18.37 1.34 12.92
N VAL A 99 17.45 1.17 11.99
CA VAL A 99 16.08 0.70 12.25
C VAL A 99 15.87 -0.67 11.63
N LYS A 100 14.97 -1.47 12.22
CA LYS A 100 14.56 -2.76 11.64
C LYS A 100 13.48 -2.51 10.60
N LEU A 101 13.74 -2.96 9.38
CA LEU A 101 12.84 -2.81 8.23
C LEU A 101 12.43 -4.20 7.73
N ALA A 102 11.21 -4.31 7.21
CA ALA A 102 10.78 -5.52 6.54
C ALA A 102 11.43 -5.56 5.15
N ALA A 103 12.00 -6.70 4.78
CA ALA A 103 12.55 -6.87 3.43
C ALA A 103 12.31 -8.31 2.95
N TYR A 104 12.14 -8.44 1.64
CA TYR A 104 11.88 -9.70 0.95
C TYR A 104 12.84 -9.85 -0.23
N GLU A 105 13.70 -10.87 -0.18
CA GLU A 105 14.59 -11.20 -1.31
C GLU A 105 13.78 -11.77 -2.47
N ILE A 106 14.02 -11.23 -3.68
CA ILE A 106 13.33 -11.68 -4.89
C ILE A 106 13.86 -13.05 -5.31
N SER A 107 12.99 -14.04 -5.15
CA SER A 107 13.14 -15.41 -5.63
C SER A 107 12.60 -15.55 -7.07
N ALA A 108 13.22 -16.45 -7.85
CA ALA A 108 12.63 -16.89 -9.11
C ALA A 108 11.68 -18.04 -8.77
N GLU A 109 10.44 -17.72 -8.44
CA GLU A 109 9.43 -18.74 -8.16
C GLU A 109 8.80 -19.21 -9.47
N ALA A 110 8.66 -20.52 -9.61
CA ALA A 110 7.91 -21.08 -10.72
C ALA A 110 6.45 -20.67 -10.55
N ILE A 111 5.98 -19.77 -11.42
CA ILE A 111 4.54 -19.50 -11.55
C ILE A 111 3.93 -20.73 -12.21
N THR A 112 3.50 -21.71 -11.41
CA THR A 112 2.67 -22.79 -11.94
C THR A 112 1.41 -22.16 -12.51
N PRO A 113 1.05 -22.42 -13.78
CA PRO A 113 -0.22 -21.96 -14.32
C PRO A 113 -1.33 -22.46 -13.40
N VAL A 114 -2.02 -21.55 -12.73
CA VAL A 114 -3.25 -21.91 -12.02
C VAL A 114 -4.20 -22.39 -13.12
N LYS A 115 -4.52 -23.69 -13.11
CA LYS A 115 -5.52 -24.25 -14.03
C LYS A 115 -6.77 -23.35 -13.95
N PRO A 116 -7.26 -22.78 -15.06
CA PRO A 116 -8.45 -21.95 -15.02
C PRO A 116 -9.56 -22.74 -14.33
N SER A 117 -10.05 -22.21 -13.20
CA SER A 117 -11.18 -22.83 -12.52
C SER A 117 -12.35 -22.86 -13.50
N THR A 118 -12.93 -24.03 -13.71
CA THR A 118 -14.13 -24.20 -14.56
C THR A 118 -15.39 -23.67 -13.85
N ALA A 119 -15.26 -23.27 -12.58
CA ALA A 119 -16.31 -22.53 -11.89
C ALA A 119 -16.38 -21.10 -12.45
N PRO A 120 -17.58 -20.56 -12.73
CA PRO A 120 -17.70 -19.17 -13.16
C PRO A 120 -17.03 -18.26 -12.11
N PRO A 121 -16.24 -17.25 -12.51
CA PRO A 121 -15.61 -16.33 -11.58
C PRO A 121 -16.70 -15.45 -10.96
N THR A 122 -17.34 -15.92 -9.90
CA THR A 122 -18.24 -15.09 -9.11
C THR A 122 -17.42 -14.39 -8.04
N ALA A 123 -16.86 -13.23 -8.38
CA ALA A 123 -16.35 -12.30 -7.38
C ALA A 123 -17.54 -11.57 -6.76
N ILE A 124 -17.92 -11.94 -5.53
CA ILE A 124 -18.87 -11.16 -4.75
C ILE A 124 -18.06 -10.11 -3.99
N ALA A 125 -18.11 -8.85 -4.44
CA ALA A 125 -17.61 -7.73 -3.66
C ALA A 125 -18.50 -7.59 -2.42
N GLN A 126 -18.00 -7.99 -1.25
CA GLN A 126 -18.64 -7.67 0.02
C GLN A 126 -18.13 -6.30 0.46
N THR A 127 -19.00 -5.30 0.43
CA THR A 127 -18.75 -4.06 1.18
C THR A 127 -18.60 -4.44 2.65
N GLY A 128 -17.46 -4.08 3.24
CA GLY A 128 -17.16 -4.34 4.64
C GLY A 128 -18.36 -3.97 5.51
N GLY A 129 -18.71 -4.86 6.44
CA GLY A 129 -19.86 -4.74 7.32
C GLY A 129 -19.75 -3.52 8.24
N GLY A 130 -20.06 -2.35 7.70
CA GLY A 130 -20.60 -1.25 8.47
C GLY A 130 -22.01 -1.65 8.86
N ALA A 131 -22.27 -1.84 10.15
CA ALA A 131 -23.62 -1.99 10.67
C ALA A 131 -24.50 -0.94 9.99
N SER A 132 -25.54 -1.37 9.28
CA SER A 132 -26.54 -0.49 8.73
C SER A 132 -27.23 0.18 9.90
N VAL A 133 -26.70 1.32 10.36
CA VAL A 133 -27.48 2.27 11.14
C VAL A 133 -28.48 2.78 10.13
N GLN A 134 -29.65 2.12 10.08
CA GLN A 134 -30.80 2.61 9.35
C GLN A 134 -30.92 4.10 9.71
N PRO A 135 -30.82 5.03 8.74
CA PRO A 135 -31.01 6.42 9.07
C PRO A 135 -32.43 6.51 9.61
N PHE A 136 -32.58 6.91 10.87
CA PHE A 136 -33.90 7.21 11.41
C PHE A 136 -34.51 8.23 10.44
N SER A 137 -35.57 7.82 9.74
CA SER A 137 -36.29 8.70 8.82
C SER A 137 -36.62 9.97 9.59
N PHE A 138 -36.40 11.15 8.98
CA PHE A 138 -36.69 12.45 9.59
C PHE A 138 -38.10 12.51 10.24
N ILE A 139 -39.05 11.75 9.68
CA ILE A 139 -40.41 11.54 10.18
C ILE A 139 -40.44 10.89 11.59
N SER A 140 -39.54 9.95 11.88
CA SER A 140 -39.42 9.31 13.21
C SER A 140 -38.99 10.31 14.28
N ILE A 141 -38.09 11.24 13.94
CA ILE A 141 -37.67 12.33 14.83
C ILE A 141 -38.83 13.32 15.06
N ILE A 142 -39.55 13.69 14.01
CA ILE A 142 -40.76 14.53 14.13
C ILE A 142 -41.81 13.86 15.01
N GLY A 143 -42.06 12.57 14.81
CA GLY A 143 -43.01 11.78 15.61
C GLY A 143 -42.64 11.76 17.09
N LEU A 144 -41.36 11.51 17.41
CA LEU A 144 -40.86 11.52 18.79
C LEU A 144 -41.02 12.92 19.44
N LEU A 145 -40.64 13.98 18.73
CA LEU A 145 -40.76 15.36 19.21
C LEU A 145 -42.22 15.76 19.45
N TRP A 146 -43.14 15.30 18.59
CA TRP A 146 -44.57 15.52 18.75
C TRP A 146 -45.14 14.74 19.95
N PHE A 147 -44.70 13.50 20.16
CA PHE A 147 -45.09 12.68 21.30
C PHE A 147 -44.61 13.29 22.64
N MET A 148 -43.37 13.78 22.68
CA MET A 148 -42.80 14.47 23.85
C MET A 148 -43.54 15.78 24.18
N SER A 149 -44.01 16.52 23.18
CA SER A 149 -44.85 17.71 23.33
C SER A 149 -46.19 17.41 24.03
N LEU A 150 -46.81 16.26 23.73
CA LEU A 150 -48.07 15.84 24.35
C LEU A 150 -47.90 15.51 25.84
N PHE A 151 -46.77 14.91 26.23
CA PHE A 151 -46.44 14.69 27.65
C PHE A 151 -46.14 15.98 28.41
N ARG A 152 -45.60 17.01 27.74
CA ARG A 152 -45.38 18.33 28.35
C ARG A 152 -46.68 19.09 28.62
N ARG A 153 -47.71 18.91 27.78
CA ARG A 153 -49.06 19.49 28.01
C ARG A 153 -49.81 18.80 29.15
N ARG A 154 -49.70 17.47 29.28
CA ARG A 154 -50.33 16.74 30.40
C ARG A 154 -49.75 17.12 31.77
N LYS A 155 -48.46 17.49 31.86
CA LYS A 155 -47.86 17.99 33.10
C LYS A 155 -48.29 19.42 33.50
N ARG A 156 -48.87 20.22 32.59
CA ARG A 156 -49.40 21.57 32.92
C ARG A 156 -50.89 21.57 33.27
N ALA A 157 -51.65 20.55 32.87
CA ALA A 157 -53.08 20.42 33.22
C ALA A 157 -53.34 19.78 34.60
N ARG A 158 -52.28 19.43 35.34
CA ARG A 158 -52.36 19.04 36.76
C ARG A 158 -51.51 19.99 37.61
N LYS A 159 -52.00 21.21 37.79
CA LYS A 159 -51.84 21.93 39.05
C LYS A 159 -53.20 21.93 39.75
N PRO A 160 -53.41 21.09 40.79
CA PRO A 160 -54.47 21.38 41.75
C PRO A 160 -54.10 22.63 42.58
N LYS A 161 -55.15 23.34 43.00
CA LYS A 161 -55.21 24.60 43.78
C LYS A 161 -54.04 24.82 44.74
#